data_AF-A0AAD1HKG4-F1
#
_entry.id   AF-A0AAD1HKG4-F1
#
_cell.length_a   1.000
_cell.length_b   1.000
_cell.length_c   1.000
_cell.angle_alpha   90.00
_cell.angle_beta   90.00
_cell.angle_gamma   90.00
#
_symmetry.space_group_name_H-M   'P 1'
#
loop_
_entity.id
_entity.type
_entity.pdbx_description
1 polymer ?
#
loop_
_entity_poly.entity_id
_entity_poly.type
_entity_poly.pdbx_seq_one_letter_code
_entity_poly.pdbx_strand_id
1 'polypeptide(L)'
;MAKKSSDQDLAYVILAVIAFFAVAWPYLLGTWLAVRAGAENPSTERSVTGWVFEAIWLIILASIVIVPRVQSAREQAEKARAEEEARRLAALKEQRKVDFGLAGAQRYEEAAVSVARIARSEAARTGWLGDDPAAYDFRADLKAIADNLRKAEKIRSVTADASSIRTFTESDKQMLRDAKAAVAKLEGSVERSILLIFECAKEAASIDLALREGRENVEMAARRDDLRNRLGSILYGAEGVPTEATSEAADVVTSRVAAFHDLKAALIDQRHAS
;
A
#
# COMPACT_ATOMS: atom_id res chain seq x y z
N MET A 1 -43.46 45.37 -24.20
CA MET A 1 -43.04 44.18 -23.42
C MET A 1 -43.76 42.95 -23.96
N ALA A 2 -43.19 42.20 -24.90
CA ALA A 2 -43.81 40.95 -25.42
C ALA A 2 -42.81 39.92 -26.00
N LYS A 3 -41.50 40.20 -26.01
CA LYS A 3 -40.50 39.33 -26.68
C LYS A 3 -39.99 38.18 -25.82
N LYS A 4 -40.20 38.23 -24.50
CA LYS A 4 -39.58 37.29 -23.55
C LYS A 4 -40.21 35.89 -23.52
N SER A 5 -41.49 35.74 -23.91
CA SER A 5 -42.16 34.43 -23.97
C SER A 5 -41.73 33.60 -25.18
N SER A 6 -41.68 34.23 -26.37
CA SER A 6 -41.39 33.53 -27.62
C SER A 6 -39.99 32.93 -27.69
N ASP A 7 -38.99 33.60 -27.13
CA ASP A 7 -37.61 33.08 -27.11
C ASP A 7 -37.48 31.92 -26.12
N GLN A 8 -38.26 31.92 -25.04
CA GLN A 8 -38.27 30.85 -24.05
C GLN A 8 -38.99 29.60 -24.58
N ASP A 9 -40.12 29.78 -25.28
CA ASP A 9 -40.86 28.70 -25.94
C ASP A 9 -40.03 28.05 -27.06
N LEU A 10 -39.30 28.86 -27.85
CA LEU A 10 -38.38 28.36 -28.87
C LEU A 10 -37.22 27.55 -28.25
N ALA A 11 -36.67 28.01 -27.12
CA ALA A 11 -35.61 27.29 -26.41
C ALA A 11 -36.07 25.91 -25.92
N TYR A 12 -37.31 25.80 -25.40
CA TYR A 12 -37.88 24.51 -24.98
C TYR A 12 -38.09 23.56 -26.14
N VAL A 13 -38.57 24.06 -27.29
CA VAL A 13 -38.74 23.24 -28.50
C VAL A 13 -37.39 22.72 -29.00
N ILE A 14 -36.37 23.57 -29.04
CA ILE A 14 -35.01 23.18 -29.44
C ILE A 14 -34.46 22.11 -28.49
N LEU A 15 -34.62 22.27 -27.17
CA LEU A 15 -34.20 21.29 -26.19
C LEU A 15 -34.94 19.95 -26.33
N ALA A 16 -36.25 19.99 -26.61
CA ALA A 16 -37.04 18.78 -26.82
C ALA A 16 -36.60 18.02 -28.08
N VAL A 17 -36.30 18.73 -29.17
CA VAL A 17 -35.78 18.14 -30.41
C VAL A 17 -34.40 17.53 -30.19
N ILE A 18 -33.50 18.24 -29.50
CA ILE A 18 -32.17 17.72 -29.17
C ILE A 18 -32.27 16.47 -28.29
N ALA A 19 -33.14 16.49 -27.28
CA ALA A 19 -33.39 15.33 -26.43
C ALA A 19 -33.96 14.15 -27.23
N PHE A 20 -34.90 14.39 -28.14
CA PHE A 20 -35.45 13.37 -29.03
C PHE A 20 -34.36 12.72 -29.89
N PHE A 21 -33.50 13.52 -30.54
CA PHE A 21 -32.40 12.96 -31.33
C PHE A 21 -31.36 12.26 -30.45
N ALA A 22 -31.03 12.78 -29.27
CA ALA A 22 -30.09 12.13 -28.35
C ALA A 22 -30.58 10.76 -27.85
N VAL A 23 -31.90 10.56 -27.79
CA VAL A 23 -32.52 9.28 -27.41
C VAL A 23 -32.73 8.38 -28.63
N ALA A 24 -33.30 8.88 -29.74
CA ALA A 24 -33.71 8.07 -30.88
C ALA A 24 -32.58 7.74 -31.88
N TRP A 25 -31.43 8.41 -31.82
CA TRP A 25 -30.35 8.17 -32.77
C TRP A 25 -29.77 6.73 -32.79
N PRO A 26 -29.67 5.97 -31.68
CA PRO A 26 -29.13 4.61 -31.71
C PRO A 26 -30.06 3.67 -32.47
N TYR A 27 -31.37 3.79 -32.28
CA TYR A 27 -32.37 3.08 -33.06
C TYR A 27 -32.27 3.41 -34.57
N LEU A 28 -32.11 4.70 -34.91
CA LEU A 28 -31.91 5.13 -36.30
C LEU A 28 -30.59 4.60 -36.90
N LEU A 29 -29.53 4.52 -36.10
CA LEU A 29 -28.25 3.95 -36.51
C LEU A 29 -28.35 2.44 -36.76
N GLY A 30 -28.98 1.69 -35.84
CA GLY A 30 -29.18 0.25 -35.97
C GLY A 30 -30.05 -0.13 -37.17
N THR A 31 -31.10 0.65 -37.45
CA THR A 31 -31.96 0.44 -38.62
C THR A 31 -31.27 0.84 -39.94
N TRP A 32 -30.38 1.84 -39.93
CA TRP A 32 -29.56 2.22 -41.10
C TRP A 32 -28.48 1.18 -41.43
N LEU A 33 -27.79 0.65 -40.41
CA LEU A 33 -26.81 -0.42 -40.56
C LEU A 33 -27.45 -1.69 -41.17
N ALA A 34 -28.65 -2.06 -40.73
CA ALA A 34 -29.37 -3.21 -41.28
C ALA A 34 -29.70 -3.04 -42.77
N VAL A 35 -30.10 -1.85 -43.23
CA VAL A 35 -30.32 -1.58 -44.68
C VAL A 35 -29.03 -1.74 -45.46
N ARG A 36 -27.92 -1.23 -44.92
CA ARG A 36 -26.61 -1.32 -45.59
C ARG A 36 -26.09 -2.75 -45.65
N ALA A 37 -26.52 -3.62 -44.74
CA ALA A 37 -26.25 -5.05 -44.75
C ALA A 37 -27.20 -5.86 -45.65
N GLY A 38 -28.19 -5.23 -46.30
CA GLY A 38 -29.07 -5.87 -47.28
C GLY A 38 -30.50 -6.18 -46.79
N ALA A 39 -30.91 -5.68 -45.62
CA ALA A 39 -32.27 -5.92 -45.13
C ALA A 39 -33.32 -5.15 -45.95
N GLU A 40 -34.33 -5.88 -46.46
CA GLU A 40 -35.45 -5.31 -47.22
C GLU A 40 -36.39 -4.45 -46.35
N ASN A 41 -37.22 -3.63 -47.00
CA ASN A 41 -38.21 -2.79 -46.33
C ASN A 41 -39.64 -3.22 -46.71
N PRO A 42 -40.47 -3.75 -45.78
CA PRO A 42 -40.25 -3.95 -44.34
C PRO A 42 -39.64 -5.32 -43.97
N SER A 43 -38.67 -5.34 -43.03
CA SER A 43 -38.07 -6.56 -42.45
C SER A 43 -37.95 -6.46 -40.92
N THR A 44 -38.28 -7.55 -40.23
CA THR A 44 -38.10 -7.74 -38.78
C THR A 44 -36.65 -7.53 -38.34
N GLU A 45 -35.68 -7.78 -39.22
CA GLU A 45 -34.26 -7.63 -38.94
C GLU A 45 -33.87 -6.18 -38.61
N ARG A 46 -34.50 -5.21 -39.28
CA ARG A 46 -34.25 -3.77 -39.02
C ARG A 46 -34.77 -3.34 -37.65
N SER A 47 -35.94 -3.83 -37.26
CA SER A 47 -36.51 -3.54 -35.95
C SER A 47 -35.66 -4.16 -34.84
N VAL A 48 -35.20 -5.40 -35.03
CA VAL A 48 -34.34 -6.08 -34.05
C VAL A 48 -33.01 -5.35 -33.88
N THR A 49 -32.32 -4.97 -34.96
CA THR A 49 -31.05 -4.21 -34.84
C THR A 49 -31.24 -2.83 -34.21
N GLY A 50 -32.34 -2.14 -34.54
CA GLY A 50 -32.70 -0.87 -33.89
C GLY A 50 -32.87 -1.00 -32.37
N TRP A 51 -33.63 -2.00 -31.92
CA TRP A 51 -33.83 -2.25 -30.49
C TRP A 51 -32.57 -2.71 -29.75
N VAL A 52 -31.68 -3.47 -30.40
CA VAL A 52 -30.40 -3.89 -29.79
C VAL A 52 -29.51 -2.68 -29.49
N PHE A 53 -29.37 -1.75 -30.45
CA PHE A 53 -28.58 -0.53 -30.24
C PHE A 53 -29.20 0.37 -29.17
N GLU A 54 -30.53 0.52 -29.18
CA GLU A 54 -31.26 1.28 -28.17
C GLU A 54 -31.09 0.70 -26.77
N ALA A 55 -31.22 -0.63 -26.62
CA ALA A 55 -31.04 -1.30 -25.33
C ALA A 55 -29.62 -1.14 -24.78
N ILE A 56 -28.59 -1.26 -25.63
CA ILE A 56 -27.19 -1.04 -25.23
C ILE A 56 -26.99 0.42 -24.80
N TRP A 57 -27.54 1.38 -25.55
CA TRP A 57 -27.46 2.80 -25.21
C TRP A 57 -28.13 3.12 -23.87
N LEU A 58 -29.31 2.58 -23.61
CA LEU A 58 -30.02 2.76 -22.34
C LEU A 58 -29.27 2.12 -21.17
N ILE A 59 -28.63 0.96 -21.36
CA ILE A 59 -27.76 0.34 -20.35
C ILE A 59 -26.56 1.26 -20.05
N ILE A 60 -25.95 1.85 -21.07
CA ILE A 60 -24.84 2.80 -20.90
C ILE A 60 -25.30 4.02 -20.11
N LEU A 61 -26.42 4.64 -20.48
CA LEU A 61 -26.97 5.80 -19.75
C LEU A 61 -27.32 5.45 -18.30
N ALA A 62 -27.96 4.30 -18.08
CA ALA A 62 -28.27 3.82 -16.74
C ALA A 62 -26.99 3.58 -15.92
N SER A 63 -25.95 3.01 -16.53
CA SER A 63 -24.67 2.74 -15.86
C SER A 63 -23.98 4.03 -15.40
N ILE A 64 -24.02 5.10 -16.21
CA ILE A 64 -23.45 6.42 -15.87
C ILE A 64 -24.08 6.99 -14.59
N VAL A 65 -25.34 6.67 -14.32
CA VAL A 65 -26.08 7.20 -13.17
C VAL A 65 -26.02 6.26 -11.96
N ILE A 66 -26.08 4.95 -12.19
CA ILE A 66 -26.18 3.94 -11.13
C ILE A 66 -24.81 3.65 -10.52
N VAL A 67 -23.77 3.48 -11.34
CA VAL A 67 -22.42 3.12 -10.88
C VAL A 67 -21.87 4.13 -9.86
N PRO A 68 -21.83 5.44 -10.13
CA PRO A 68 -21.31 6.40 -9.16
C PRO A 68 -22.16 6.49 -7.90
N ARG A 69 -23.49 6.30 -7.99
CA ARG A 69 -24.36 6.26 -6.80
C ARG A 69 -24.08 5.06 -5.90
N VAL A 70 -23.90 3.89 -6.50
CA VAL A 70 -23.54 2.67 -5.77
C VAL A 70 -22.16 2.80 -5.16
N GLN A 71 -21.19 3.36 -5.89
CA GLN A 71 -19.85 3.63 -5.36
C GLN A 71 -19.89 4.64 -4.20
N SER A 72 -20.57 5.77 -4.36
CA SER A 72 -20.69 6.77 -3.29
C SER A 72 -21.41 6.22 -2.06
N ALA A 73 -22.42 5.37 -2.25
CA ALA A 73 -23.11 4.73 -1.13
C ALA A 73 -22.20 3.73 -0.40
N ARG A 74 -21.36 2.99 -1.12
CA ARG A 74 -20.35 2.10 -0.53
C ARG A 74 -19.31 2.88 0.26
N GLU A 75 -18.76 3.95 -0.32
CA GLU A 75 -17.79 4.81 0.37
C GLU A 75 -18.39 5.47 1.63
N GLN A 76 -19.64 5.93 1.57
CA GLN A 76 -20.34 6.47 2.73
C GLN A 76 -20.57 5.40 3.79
N ALA A 77 -20.95 4.18 3.40
CA ALA A 77 -21.11 3.06 4.33
C ALA A 77 -19.78 2.66 4.99
N GLU A 78 -18.68 2.64 4.23
CA GLU A 78 -17.34 2.38 4.76
C GLU A 78 -16.88 3.47 5.73
N LYS A 79 -17.08 4.75 5.39
CA LYS A 79 -16.79 5.88 6.28
C LYS A 79 -17.64 5.81 7.55
N ALA A 80 -18.93 5.54 7.44
CA ALA A 80 -19.81 5.41 8.59
C ALA A 80 -19.38 4.26 9.51
N ARG A 81 -18.97 3.11 8.96
CA ARG A 81 -18.41 1.98 9.72
C ARG A 81 -17.10 2.37 10.41
N ALA A 82 -16.17 2.99 9.70
CA ALA A 82 -14.90 3.45 10.26
C ALA A 82 -15.10 4.49 11.38
N GLU A 83 -16.04 5.41 11.22
CA GLU A 83 -16.42 6.38 12.25
C GLU A 83 -17.07 5.73 13.47
N GLU A 84 -17.90 4.71 13.26
CA GLU A 84 -18.52 3.96 14.35
C GLU A 84 -17.47 3.17 15.14
N GLU A 85 -16.55 2.49 14.44
CA GLU A 85 -15.42 1.80 15.06
C GLU A 85 -14.52 2.75 15.83
N ALA A 86 -14.19 3.92 15.25
CA ALA A 86 -13.41 4.95 15.92
C ALA A 86 -14.12 5.46 17.19
N ARG A 87 -15.44 5.69 17.13
CA ARG A 87 -16.25 6.07 18.30
C ARG A 87 -16.26 4.99 19.38
N ARG A 88 -16.42 3.72 19.00
CA ARG A 88 -16.37 2.59 19.93
C ARG A 88 -15.00 2.48 20.60
N LEU A 89 -13.92 2.62 19.83
CA LEU A 89 -12.55 2.61 20.37
C LEU A 89 -12.28 3.79 21.30
N ALA A 90 -12.76 4.99 20.95
CA ALA A 90 -12.65 6.16 21.81
C ALA A 90 -13.40 5.97 23.14
N ALA A 91 -14.64 5.45 23.07
CA ALA A 91 -15.42 5.15 24.27
C ALA A 91 -14.73 4.11 25.17
N LEU A 92 -14.13 3.05 24.59
CA LEU A 92 -13.36 2.07 25.34
C LEU A 92 -12.12 2.70 26.00
N LYS A 93 -11.42 3.62 25.31
CA LYS A 93 -10.27 4.33 25.88
C LYS A 93 -10.67 5.22 27.05
N GLU A 94 -11.78 5.95 26.94
CA GLU A 94 -12.30 6.74 28.04
C GLU A 94 -12.73 5.86 29.22
N GLN A 95 -13.40 4.74 28.96
CA GLN A 95 -13.76 3.78 29.99
C GLN A 95 -12.52 3.22 30.72
N ARG A 96 -11.43 2.93 30.01
CA ARG A 96 -10.17 2.48 30.62
C ARG A 96 -9.55 3.51 31.55
N LYS A 97 -9.67 4.81 31.24
CA LYS A 97 -9.20 5.87 32.15
C LYS A 97 -9.98 5.88 33.46
N VAL A 98 -11.28 5.57 33.41
CA VAL A 98 -12.12 5.42 34.60
C VAL A 98 -11.77 4.16 35.37
N ASP A 99 -11.62 3.02 34.67
CA ASP A 99 -11.36 1.71 35.29
C ASP A 99 -9.95 1.60 35.89
N PHE A 100 -8.93 2.19 35.25
CA PHE A 100 -7.51 1.97 35.54
C PHE A 100 -6.79 3.22 36.07
N GLY A 101 -7.46 4.37 36.08
CA GLY A 101 -6.82 5.67 36.23
C GLY A 101 -6.03 6.07 34.97
N LEU A 102 -5.61 7.34 34.90
CA LEU A 102 -4.89 7.88 33.73
C LEU A 102 -3.59 7.13 33.43
N ALA A 103 -2.75 6.91 34.45
CA ALA A 103 -1.47 6.24 34.28
C ALA A 103 -1.63 4.75 33.94
N GLY A 104 -2.62 4.07 34.53
CA GLY A 104 -2.92 2.67 34.21
C GLY A 104 -3.42 2.52 32.78
N ALA A 105 -4.30 3.43 32.33
CA ALA A 105 -4.78 3.45 30.95
C ALA A 105 -3.64 3.65 29.95
N GLN A 106 -2.72 4.59 30.20
CA GLN A 106 -1.55 4.79 29.33
C GLN A 106 -0.70 3.52 29.17
N ARG A 107 -0.35 2.88 30.29
CA ARG A 107 0.43 1.62 30.29
C ARG A 107 -0.29 0.51 29.52
N TYR A 108 -1.62 0.39 29.69
CA TYR A 108 -2.41 -0.58 28.93
C TYR A 108 -2.39 -0.28 27.43
N GLU A 109 -2.55 0.99 27.03
CA GLU A 109 -2.51 1.37 25.61
C GLU A 109 -1.14 1.08 24.98
N GLU A 110 -0.04 1.36 25.68
CA GLU A 110 1.32 1.04 25.21
C GLU A 110 1.51 -0.46 24.96
N ALA A 111 1.01 -1.30 25.87
CA ALA A 111 1.01 -2.74 25.71
C ALA A 111 0.16 -3.19 24.52
N ALA A 112 -1.07 -2.66 24.41
CA ALA A 112 -1.99 -2.99 23.31
C ALA A 112 -1.44 -2.56 21.93
N VAL A 113 -0.76 -1.41 21.85
CA VAL A 113 -0.08 -0.96 20.64
C VAL A 113 1.06 -1.92 20.27
N SER A 114 1.83 -2.39 21.25
CA SER A 114 2.92 -3.35 21.03
C SER A 114 2.40 -4.69 20.51
N VAL A 115 1.34 -5.23 21.11
CA VAL A 115 0.64 -6.43 20.61
C VAL A 115 0.13 -6.21 19.17
N ALA A 116 -0.48 -5.06 18.89
CA ALA A 116 -0.95 -4.73 17.55
C ALA A 116 0.20 -4.55 16.53
N ARG A 117 1.40 -4.20 16.97
CA ARG A 117 2.61 -4.17 16.11
C ARG A 117 3.07 -5.58 15.78
N ILE A 118 3.13 -6.47 16.78
CA ILE A 118 3.47 -7.89 16.56
C ILE A 118 2.50 -8.52 15.55
N ALA A 119 1.19 -8.38 15.77
CA ALA A 119 0.18 -8.97 14.90
C ALA A 119 0.20 -8.45 13.45
N ARG A 120 0.67 -7.21 13.24
CA ARG A 120 0.79 -6.59 11.91
C ARG A 120 2.16 -6.77 11.26
N SER A 121 3.12 -7.36 11.98
CA SER A 121 4.47 -7.61 11.48
C SER A 121 4.43 -8.49 10.23
N GLU A 122 5.44 -8.33 9.39
CA GLU A 122 5.63 -9.24 8.26
C GLU A 122 5.89 -10.67 8.75
N ALA A 123 6.69 -10.81 9.80
CA ALA A 123 7.01 -12.07 10.46
C ALA A 123 5.74 -12.83 10.86
N ALA A 124 4.74 -12.16 11.45
CA ALA A 124 3.45 -12.78 11.76
C ALA A 124 2.69 -13.24 10.51
N ARG A 125 2.62 -12.38 9.47
CA ARG A 125 1.87 -12.68 8.24
C ARG A 125 2.49 -13.78 7.38
N THR A 126 3.80 -13.98 7.52
CA THR A 126 4.57 -14.95 6.73
C THR A 126 4.90 -16.21 7.53
N GLY A 127 4.32 -16.39 8.72
CA GLY A 127 4.43 -17.61 9.52
C GLY A 127 5.74 -17.75 10.33
N TRP A 128 6.62 -16.75 10.31
CA TRP A 128 7.89 -16.80 11.06
C TRP A 128 7.70 -16.78 12.58
N LEU A 129 6.58 -16.24 13.06
CA LEU A 129 6.21 -16.26 14.48
C LEU A 129 5.43 -17.52 14.87
N GLY A 130 5.27 -18.47 13.95
CA GLY A 130 4.48 -19.70 14.11
C GLY A 130 3.32 -19.77 13.12
N ASP A 131 2.97 -20.99 12.73
CA ASP A 131 1.89 -21.27 11.78
C ASP A 131 0.48 -21.13 12.41
N ASP A 132 0.39 -21.27 13.73
CA ASP A 132 -0.84 -21.06 14.49
C ASP A 132 -0.86 -19.64 15.10
N PRO A 133 -1.83 -18.78 14.74
CA PRO A 133 -2.01 -17.48 15.36
C PRO A 133 -2.19 -17.54 16.89
N ALA A 134 -2.61 -18.69 17.44
CA ALA A 134 -2.69 -18.90 18.88
C ALA A 134 -1.31 -18.96 19.56
N ALA A 135 -0.24 -19.28 18.82
CA ALA A 135 1.12 -19.37 19.36
C ALA A 135 1.68 -18.01 19.81
N TYR A 136 1.14 -16.90 19.29
CA TYR A 136 1.51 -15.53 19.66
C TYR A 136 0.30 -14.69 20.09
N ASP A 137 -0.70 -15.32 20.73
CA ASP A 137 -1.89 -14.64 21.25
C ASP A 137 -1.68 -14.02 22.64
N PHE A 138 -1.50 -12.70 22.68
CA PHE A 138 -1.35 -11.91 23.91
C PHE A 138 -2.68 -11.49 24.57
N ARG A 139 -3.83 -12.02 24.15
CA ARG A 139 -5.13 -11.67 24.75
C ARG A 139 -5.21 -12.02 26.22
N ALA A 140 -4.62 -13.13 26.63
CA ALA A 140 -4.56 -13.53 28.03
C ALA A 140 -3.71 -12.55 28.85
N ASP A 141 -2.56 -12.12 28.32
CA ASP A 141 -1.68 -11.13 28.97
C ASP A 141 -2.35 -9.77 29.10
N LEU A 142 -2.98 -9.27 28.03
CA LEU A 142 -3.73 -8.02 28.07
C LEU A 142 -4.88 -8.09 29.08
N LYS A 143 -5.59 -9.22 29.15
CA LYS A 143 -6.63 -9.42 30.17
C LYS A 143 -6.05 -9.39 31.59
N ALA A 144 -4.93 -10.07 31.83
CA ALA A 144 -4.28 -10.07 33.13
C ALA A 144 -3.78 -8.66 33.53
N ILE A 145 -3.23 -7.90 32.58
CA ILE A 145 -2.84 -6.50 32.79
C ILE A 145 -4.06 -5.65 33.17
N ALA A 146 -5.16 -5.74 32.41
CA ALA A 146 -6.39 -4.99 32.70
C ALA A 146 -6.96 -5.33 34.08
N ASP A 147 -7.00 -6.62 34.45
CA ASP A 147 -7.55 -7.06 35.73
C ASP A 147 -6.69 -6.59 36.90
N ASN A 148 -5.35 -6.62 36.77
CA ASN A 148 -4.43 -6.09 37.78
C ASN A 148 -4.52 -4.57 37.92
N LEU A 149 -4.60 -3.83 36.81
CA LEU A 149 -4.75 -2.37 36.82
C LEU A 149 -6.07 -1.95 37.47
N ARG A 150 -7.19 -2.59 37.10
CA ARG A 150 -8.50 -2.33 37.71
C ARG A 150 -8.49 -2.58 39.21
N LYS A 151 -7.84 -3.68 39.64
CA LYS A 151 -7.74 -4.00 41.07
C LYS A 151 -6.87 -2.99 41.81
N ALA A 152 -5.75 -2.55 41.23
CA ALA A 152 -4.89 -1.53 41.81
C ALA A 152 -5.62 -0.19 41.95
N GLU A 153 -6.35 0.25 40.92
CA GLU A 153 -7.11 1.50 40.97
C GLU A 153 -8.28 1.44 41.95
N LYS A 154 -8.95 0.28 42.06
CA LYS A 154 -9.98 0.07 43.08
C LYS A 154 -9.41 0.19 44.51
N ILE A 155 -8.19 -0.31 44.76
CA ILE A 155 -7.54 -0.14 46.06
C ILE A 155 -7.20 1.33 46.30
N ARG A 156 -6.67 2.04 45.28
CA ARG A 156 -6.33 3.47 45.40
C ARG A 156 -7.55 4.34 45.67
N SER A 157 -8.63 4.14 44.92
CA SER A 157 -9.86 4.92 45.11
C SER A 157 -10.44 4.75 46.51
N VAL A 158 -10.50 3.52 47.03
CA VAL A 158 -10.98 3.26 48.40
C VAL A 158 -10.03 3.82 49.47
N THR A 159 -8.72 3.84 49.21
CA THR A 159 -7.72 4.35 50.16
C THR A 159 -7.42 5.84 50.02
N ALA A 160 -7.93 6.52 48.99
CA ALA A 160 -7.69 7.94 48.72
C ALA A 160 -8.18 8.83 49.88
N ASP A 161 -9.33 8.50 50.45
CA ASP A 161 -9.95 9.28 51.51
C ASP A 161 -9.47 8.87 52.92
N ALA A 162 -8.54 7.91 53.01
CA ALA A 162 -8.00 7.44 54.27
C ALA A 162 -7.42 8.61 55.10
N SER A 163 -6.77 9.59 54.46
CA SER A 163 -6.18 10.75 55.15
C SER A 163 -7.19 11.65 55.89
N SER A 164 -8.49 11.54 55.57
CA SER A 164 -9.55 12.33 56.21
C SER A 164 -10.00 11.77 57.58
N ILE A 165 -9.62 10.52 57.90
CA ILE A 165 -10.01 9.86 59.13
C ILE A 165 -9.11 10.34 60.28
N ARG A 166 -9.69 11.08 61.23
CA ARG A 166 -8.97 11.71 62.35
C ARG A 166 -8.32 10.74 63.35
N THR A 167 -8.85 9.52 63.46
CA THR A 167 -8.40 8.52 64.44
C THR A 167 -8.33 7.14 63.81
N PHE A 168 -7.13 6.76 63.35
CA PHE A 168 -6.84 5.40 62.91
C PHE A 168 -6.40 4.51 64.07
N THR A 169 -6.95 3.29 64.14
CA THR A 169 -6.40 2.24 64.98
C THR A 169 -5.11 1.68 64.38
N GLU A 170 -4.31 0.95 65.17
CA GLU A 170 -3.13 0.25 64.62
C GLU A 170 -3.50 -0.79 63.56
N SER A 171 -4.67 -1.43 63.70
CA SER A 171 -5.22 -2.35 62.70
C SER A 171 -5.49 -1.65 61.37
N ASP A 172 -6.08 -0.45 61.40
CA ASP A 172 -6.37 0.31 60.19
C ASP A 172 -5.07 0.77 59.50
N LYS A 173 -4.08 1.22 60.28
CA LYS A 173 -2.75 1.57 59.75
C LYS A 173 -2.08 0.36 59.10
N GLN A 174 -2.22 -0.83 59.69
CA GLN A 174 -1.72 -2.07 59.09
C GLN A 174 -2.43 -2.38 57.78
N MET A 175 -3.76 -2.28 57.73
CA MET A 175 -4.55 -2.51 56.52
C MET A 175 -4.16 -1.55 55.38
N LEU A 176 -3.85 -0.28 55.68
CA LEU A 176 -3.35 0.67 54.68
C LEU A 176 -1.94 0.32 54.17
N ARG A 177 -1.06 -0.21 55.03
CA ARG A 177 0.26 -0.72 54.60
C ARG A 177 0.09 -1.92 53.68
N ASP A 178 -0.78 -2.85 54.03
CA ASP A 178 -1.06 -4.06 53.24
C ASP A 178 -1.68 -3.70 51.88
N ALA A 179 -2.59 -2.73 51.85
CA ALA A 179 -3.18 -2.20 50.62
C ALA A 179 -2.11 -1.59 49.69
N LYS A 180 -1.19 -0.79 50.22
CA LYS A 180 -0.07 -0.22 49.45
C LYS A 180 0.85 -1.32 48.91
N ALA A 181 1.18 -2.31 49.74
CA ALA A 181 2.00 -3.46 49.31
C ALA A 181 1.30 -4.27 48.21
N ALA A 182 -0.01 -4.47 48.31
CA ALA A 182 -0.80 -5.15 47.29
C ALA A 182 -0.80 -4.39 45.96
N VAL A 183 -0.97 -3.06 45.98
CA VAL A 183 -0.88 -2.23 44.77
C VAL A 183 0.50 -2.36 44.12
N ALA A 184 1.58 -2.23 44.89
CA ALA A 184 2.94 -2.37 44.37
C ALA A 184 3.18 -3.76 43.72
N LYS A 185 2.64 -4.82 44.32
CA LYS A 185 2.73 -6.18 43.75
C LYS A 185 1.97 -6.31 42.42
N LEU A 186 0.77 -5.73 42.33
CA LEU A 186 -0.04 -5.74 41.11
C LEU A 186 0.67 -4.97 39.99
N GLU A 187 1.19 -3.78 40.30
CA GLU A 187 1.91 -2.96 39.33
C GLU A 187 3.22 -3.61 38.86
N GLY A 188 3.99 -4.21 39.78
CA GLY A 188 5.18 -4.97 39.41
C GLY A 188 4.87 -6.23 38.58
N SER A 189 3.65 -6.77 38.65
CA SER A 189 3.19 -7.80 37.71
C SER A 189 2.88 -7.22 36.34
N VAL A 190 2.17 -6.08 36.28
CA VAL A 190 1.85 -5.38 35.04
C VAL A 190 3.11 -4.99 34.29
N GLU A 191 4.08 -4.38 34.97
CA GLU A 191 5.34 -3.94 34.39
C GLU A 191 6.12 -5.09 33.74
N ARG A 192 6.21 -6.23 34.41
CA ARG A 192 6.87 -7.43 33.85
C ARG A 192 6.17 -7.93 32.59
N SER A 193 4.83 -8.00 32.58
CA SER A 193 4.08 -8.42 31.40
C SER A 193 4.26 -7.43 30.23
N ILE A 194 4.23 -6.13 30.50
CA ILE A 194 4.44 -5.10 29.47
C ILE A 194 5.86 -5.18 28.90
N LEU A 195 6.87 -5.38 29.74
CA LEU A 195 8.26 -5.52 29.31
C LEU A 195 8.43 -6.72 28.36
N LEU A 196 7.84 -7.87 28.69
CA LEU A 196 7.87 -9.06 27.84
C LEU A 196 7.21 -8.79 26.48
N ILE A 197 6.02 -8.18 26.47
CA ILE A 197 5.33 -7.79 25.23
C ILE A 197 6.20 -6.85 24.39
N PHE A 198 6.89 -5.90 25.03
CA PHE A 198 7.76 -4.96 24.34
C PHE A 198 8.98 -5.64 23.69
N GLU A 199 9.63 -6.56 24.40
CA GLU A 199 10.75 -7.33 23.84
C GLU A 199 10.27 -8.21 22.66
N CYS A 200 9.11 -8.88 22.78
CA CYS A 200 8.54 -9.62 21.65
C CYS A 200 8.26 -8.72 20.44
N ALA A 201 7.77 -7.49 20.66
CA ALA A 201 7.54 -6.53 19.58
C ALA A 201 8.83 -6.07 18.89
N LYS A 202 9.92 -5.95 19.66
CA LYS A 202 11.24 -5.62 19.15
C LYS A 202 11.84 -6.78 18.34
N GLU A 203 11.71 -8.01 18.82
CA GLU A 203 12.16 -9.21 18.09
C GLU A 203 11.40 -9.39 16.77
N ALA A 204 10.07 -9.25 16.78
CA ALA A 204 9.27 -9.29 15.56
C ALA A 204 9.72 -8.22 14.54
N ALA A 205 10.02 -7.00 15.01
CA ALA A 205 10.53 -5.94 14.16
C ALA A 205 11.94 -6.24 13.60
N SER A 206 12.78 -6.95 14.35
CA SER A 206 14.09 -7.39 13.87
C SER A 206 13.97 -8.44 12.76
N ILE A 207 13.00 -9.35 12.86
CA ILE A 207 12.72 -10.33 11.80
C ILE A 207 12.21 -9.60 10.56
N ASP A 208 11.27 -8.66 10.72
CA ASP A 208 10.77 -7.83 9.61
C ASP A 208 11.91 -7.11 8.86
N LEU A 209 12.89 -6.60 9.60
CA LEU A 209 14.08 -5.97 9.01
C LEU A 209 14.91 -6.97 8.22
N ALA A 210 15.22 -8.13 8.80
CA ALA A 210 15.99 -9.18 8.13
C ALA A 210 15.28 -9.72 6.87
N LEU A 211 13.95 -9.85 6.90
CA LEU A 211 13.15 -10.26 5.74
C LEU A 211 13.22 -9.23 4.61
N ARG A 212 13.18 -7.94 4.96
CA ARG A 212 13.32 -6.84 3.99
C ARG A 212 14.70 -6.84 3.35
N GLU A 213 15.75 -6.91 4.15
CA GLU A 213 17.13 -7.00 3.67
C GLU A 213 17.34 -8.23 2.77
N GLY A 214 16.73 -9.38 3.13
CA GLY A 214 16.74 -10.59 2.32
C GLY A 214 16.15 -10.37 0.92
N ARG A 215 14.99 -9.70 0.82
CA ARG A 215 14.37 -9.37 -0.48
C ARG A 215 15.20 -8.41 -1.31
N GLU A 216 15.71 -7.36 -0.68
CA GLU A 216 16.56 -6.36 -1.35
C GLU A 216 17.83 -7.04 -1.91
N ASN A 217 18.43 -7.96 -1.14
CA ASN A 217 19.59 -8.71 -1.60
C ASN A 217 19.28 -9.62 -2.81
N VAL A 218 18.11 -10.29 -2.81
CA VAL A 218 17.67 -11.09 -3.97
C VAL A 218 17.44 -10.21 -5.19
N GLU A 219 16.80 -9.06 -5.02
CA GLU A 219 16.58 -8.10 -6.12
C GLU A 219 17.91 -7.56 -6.67
N MET A 220 18.84 -7.19 -5.81
CA MET A 220 20.15 -6.70 -6.20
C MET A 220 21.00 -7.78 -6.88
N ALA A 221 20.90 -9.04 -6.43
CA ALA A 221 21.51 -10.18 -7.11
C ALA A 221 20.96 -10.35 -8.53
N ALA A 222 19.64 -10.28 -8.70
CA ALA A 222 19.00 -10.36 -10.02
C ALA A 222 19.44 -9.20 -10.94
N ARG A 223 19.51 -7.97 -10.41
CA ARG A 223 20.03 -6.80 -11.17
C ARG A 223 21.48 -6.98 -11.58
N ARG A 224 22.31 -7.55 -10.71
CA ARG A 224 23.72 -7.84 -11.01
C ARG A 224 23.86 -8.89 -12.11
N ASP A 225 23.02 -9.92 -12.09
CA ASP A 225 23.03 -10.96 -13.10
C ASP A 225 22.52 -10.44 -14.46
N ASP A 226 21.47 -9.61 -14.49
CA ASP A 226 21.04 -8.90 -15.71
C ASP A 226 22.16 -8.02 -16.28
N LEU A 227 22.79 -7.20 -15.43
CA LEU A 227 23.92 -6.36 -15.84
C LEU A 227 25.07 -7.20 -16.41
N ARG A 228 25.42 -8.31 -15.75
CA ARG A 228 26.46 -9.23 -16.21
C ARG A 228 26.11 -9.84 -17.57
N ASN A 229 24.85 -10.23 -17.78
CA ASN A 229 24.40 -10.78 -19.06
C ASN A 229 24.50 -9.73 -20.19
N ARG A 230 24.06 -8.50 -19.92
CA ARG A 230 24.14 -7.38 -20.89
C ARG A 230 25.59 -7.02 -21.22
N LEU A 231 26.45 -6.90 -20.20
CA LEU A 231 27.88 -6.68 -20.41
C LEU A 231 28.56 -7.84 -21.12
N GLY A 232 28.22 -9.09 -20.78
CA GLY A 232 28.74 -10.29 -21.43
C GLY A 232 28.41 -10.31 -22.93
N SER A 233 27.18 -9.94 -23.29
CA SER A 233 26.78 -9.82 -24.70
C SER A 233 27.56 -8.76 -25.46
N ILE A 234 27.88 -7.62 -24.83
CA ILE A 234 28.63 -6.52 -25.49
C ILE A 234 30.10 -6.90 -25.65
N LEU A 235 30.72 -7.41 -24.58
CA LEU A 235 32.16 -7.67 -24.54
C LEU A 235 32.57 -8.96 -25.26
N TYR A 236 31.69 -9.96 -25.28
CA TYR A 236 32.01 -11.30 -25.77
C TYR A 236 31.00 -11.83 -26.80
N GLY A 237 30.03 -11.02 -27.23
CA GLY A 237 29.16 -11.33 -28.36
C GLY A 237 29.89 -11.19 -29.71
N ALA A 238 29.26 -11.65 -30.79
CA ALA A 238 29.85 -11.68 -32.14
C ALA A 238 30.29 -10.30 -32.68
N GLU A 239 29.78 -9.20 -32.12
CA GLU A 239 30.17 -7.81 -32.44
C GLU A 239 31.35 -7.29 -31.60
N GLY A 240 31.72 -7.98 -30.51
CA GLY A 240 32.73 -7.53 -29.55
C GLY A 240 34.16 -7.97 -29.86
N VAL A 241 34.37 -8.84 -30.85
CA VAL A 241 35.72 -9.15 -31.35
C VAL A 241 36.15 -7.98 -32.23
N PRO A 242 37.17 -7.19 -31.86
CA PRO A 242 37.75 -6.23 -32.79
C PRO A 242 38.25 -7.05 -33.98
N THR A 243 37.68 -6.84 -35.15
CA THR A 243 38.30 -7.31 -36.38
C THR A 243 39.60 -6.55 -36.49
N GLU A 244 40.71 -7.14 -36.06
CA GLU A 244 42.05 -6.68 -36.45
C GLU A 244 42.14 -6.88 -37.96
N ALA A 245 41.58 -5.92 -38.71
CA ALA A 245 41.88 -5.77 -40.11
C ALA A 245 43.35 -5.32 -40.16
N THR A 246 44.25 -6.28 -40.36
CA THR A 246 45.62 -5.99 -40.80
C THR A 246 45.52 -5.04 -41.97
N SER A 247 45.93 -3.79 -41.76
CA SER A 247 45.81 -2.75 -42.77
C SER A 247 46.87 -3.00 -43.83
N GLU A 248 46.45 -3.57 -44.96
CA GLU A 248 47.30 -3.77 -46.13
C GLU A 248 47.96 -2.44 -46.56
N ALA A 249 47.27 -1.31 -46.35
CA ALA A 249 47.83 0.02 -46.55
C ALA A 249 49.00 0.35 -45.58
N ALA A 250 48.92 -0.07 -44.32
CA ALA A 250 50.01 0.09 -43.36
C ALA A 250 51.23 -0.78 -43.75
N ASP A 251 51.02 -2.02 -44.19
CA ASP A 251 52.10 -2.88 -44.69
C ASP A 251 52.75 -2.32 -45.94
N VAL A 252 51.95 -1.79 -46.89
CA VAL A 252 52.46 -1.12 -48.09
C VAL A 252 53.27 0.13 -47.75
N VAL A 253 52.83 0.94 -46.79
CA VAL A 253 53.58 2.13 -46.35
C VAL A 253 54.89 1.71 -45.70
N THR A 254 54.87 0.70 -44.83
CA THR A 254 56.07 0.21 -44.14
C THR A 254 57.08 -0.39 -45.12
N SER A 255 56.60 -1.15 -46.10
CA SER A 255 57.38 -1.67 -47.24
C SER A 255 58.03 -0.55 -48.06
N ARG A 256 57.27 0.50 -48.42
CA ARG A 256 57.79 1.62 -49.22
C ARG A 256 58.79 2.46 -48.45
N VAL A 257 58.58 2.64 -47.14
CA VAL A 257 59.53 3.34 -46.27
C VAL A 257 60.84 2.55 -46.15
N ALA A 258 60.78 1.23 -45.99
CA ALA A 258 61.97 0.39 -46.00
C ALA A 258 62.73 0.50 -47.34
N ALA A 259 62.03 0.39 -48.47
CA ALA A 259 62.64 0.53 -49.80
C ALA A 259 63.27 1.92 -50.01
N PHE A 260 62.66 2.99 -49.52
CA PHE A 260 63.25 4.33 -49.57
C PHE A 260 64.52 4.43 -48.73
N HIS A 261 64.55 3.83 -47.54
CA HIS A 261 65.75 3.81 -46.70
C HIS A 261 66.89 3.02 -47.35
N ASP A 262 66.61 1.91 -48.02
CA ASP A 262 67.61 1.13 -48.76
C ASP A 262 68.17 1.93 -49.95
N LEU A 263 67.31 2.62 -50.71
CA LEU A 263 67.75 3.50 -51.79
C LEU A 263 68.59 4.67 -51.29
N LYS A 264 68.22 5.26 -50.15
CA LYS A 264 69.00 6.32 -49.51
C LYS A 264 70.38 5.81 -49.07
N ALA A 265 70.45 4.61 -48.49
CA ALA A 265 71.71 4.00 -48.09
C ALA A 265 72.61 3.74 -49.31
N ALA A 266 72.06 3.18 -50.40
CA ALA A 266 72.81 2.93 -51.64
C ALA A 266 73.35 4.23 -52.27
N LEU A 267 72.57 5.32 -52.25
CA LEU A 267 73.02 6.63 -52.75
C LEU A 267 74.14 7.25 -51.89
N ILE A 268 74.10 7.05 -50.57
CA ILE A 268 75.18 7.49 -49.68
C ILE A 268 76.45 6.69 -49.98
N ASP A 269 76.33 5.37 -50.18
CA ASP A 269 77.47 4.48 -50.47
C ASP A 269 78.12 4.82 -51.83
N GLN A 270 77.31 5.12 -52.86
CA GLN A 270 77.81 5.59 -54.17
C GLN A 270 78.53 6.94 -54.10
N ARG A 271 78.15 7.83 -53.17
CA ARG A 271 78.77 9.15 -52.99
C ARG A 271 80.09 9.10 -52.21
N HIS A 272 80.35 8.01 -51.49
CA HIS A 272 81.62 7.76 -50.82
C HIS A 272 82.64 6.99 -51.69
N ALA A 273 82.19 6.44 -52.83
CA ALA A 273 83.03 5.73 -53.80
C ALA A 273 83.45 6.57 -55.03
N SER A 274 83.09 7.86 -55.07
CA SER A 274 83.46 8.86 -56.10
C SER A 274 84.31 9.98 -55.50
#